data_AF-A0A920U0K6-F1
#
_entry.id   AF-A0A920U0K6-F1
#
_cell.length_a   1.000
_cell.length_b   1.000
_cell.length_c   1.000
_cell.angle_alpha   90.00
_cell.angle_beta   90.00
_cell.angle_gamma   90.00
#
_symmetry.space_group_name_H-M   'P 1'
#
loop_
_entity.id
_entity.type
_entity.pdbx_description
1 polymer ?
#
loop_
_entity_poly.entity_id
_entity_poly.type
_entity_poly.pdbx_seq_one_letter_code
_entity_poly.pdbx_strand_id
1 'polypeptide(L)' 'MNYLAHLYLSGDIEDLVIGNFIGDAVRGDQYKRLKPAVQAGVRLHREIDRFYRYP' A
#
# COMPACT_ATOMS: atom_id res chain seq x y z
N MET A 1 5.93 7.85 2.65
CA MET A 1 4.86 7.70 3.66
C MET A 1 4.24 9.00 4.14
N ASN A 2 3.12 9.36 3.52
CA ASN A 2 2.13 10.28 4.08
C ASN A 2 1.05 9.46 4.80
N TYR A 3 1.21 9.24 6.11
CA TYR A 3 0.37 8.30 6.88
C TYR A 3 -1.14 8.52 6.73
N LEU A 4 -1.59 9.78 6.69
CA LEU A 4 -3.01 10.10 6.54
C LEU A 4 -3.54 9.63 5.19
N ALA A 5 -2.81 9.88 4.10
CA ALA A 5 -3.21 9.44 2.76
C ALA A 5 -3.27 7.91 2.67
N HIS A 6 -2.29 7.20 3.24
CA HIS A 6 -2.28 5.74 3.24
C HIS A 6 -3.43 5.13 4.05
N LEU A 7 -3.76 5.68 5.22
CA LEU A 7 -4.90 5.20 6.01
C LEU A 7 -6.22 5.53 5.34
N TYR A 8 -6.42 6.78 4.92
CA TYR A 8 -7.68 7.24 4.35
C TYR A 8 -8.03 6.54 3.03
N LEU A 9 -7.06 6.41 2.12
CA LEU A 9 -7.28 5.79 0.80
C LEU A 9 -7.39 4.26 0.86
N SER A 10 -7.07 3.64 2.00
CA SER A 10 -7.30 2.21 2.21
C SER A 10 -8.75 1.87 2.62
N GLY A 11 -9.55 2.87 3.00
CA GLY A 11 -10.92 2.67 3.47
C GLY A 11 -11.01 1.68 4.65
N ASP A 12 -12.08 0.90 4.70
CA ASP A 12 -12.38 -0.03 5.79
C ASP A 12 -11.92 -1.48 5.51
N ILE A 13 -11.13 -1.71 4.46
CA ILE A 13 -10.66 -3.05 4.09
C ILE A 13 -9.36 -3.34 4.84
N GLU A 14 -9.46 -4.12 5.92
CA GLU A 14 -8.31 -4.42 6.81
C GLU A 14 -7.08 -4.94 6.06
N ASP A 15 -7.24 -5.95 5.20
CA ASP A 15 -6.13 -6.50 4.41
C ASP A 15 -5.51 -5.45 3.46
N LEU A 16 -6.31 -4.48 2.97
CA LEU A 16 -5.82 -3.38 2.13
C LEU A 16 -5.00 -2.40 2.96
N VAL A 17 -5.48 -2.04 4.15
CA VAL A 17 -4.77 -1.20 5.13
C VAL A 17 -3.43 -1.83 5.49
N ILE A 18 -3.42 -3.13 5.82
CA ILE A 18 -2.19 -3.87 6.15
C ILE A 18 -1.20 -3.79 4.99
N GLY A 19 -1.64 -4.11 3.77
CA GLY A 19 -0.77 -4.07 2.59
C GLY A 19 -0.22 -2.67 2.31
N ASN A 20 -1.05 -1.64 2.48
CA ASN A 20 -0.67 -0.25 2.25
C ASN A 20 0.33 0.26 3.31
N PHE A 21 0.17 -0.21 4.55
CA PHE A 21 1.06 0.14 5.66
C PHE A 21 2.44 -0.52 5.55
N ILE A 22 2.52 -1.78 5.10
CA ILE A 22 3.80 -2.52 5.00
C ILE A 22 4.55 -2.33 3.67
N GLY A 23 4.04 -1.49 2.75
CA GLY A 23 4.51 -1.43 1.36
C GLY A 23 6.01 -1.19 1.18
N ASP A 24 6.63 -0.37 2.03
CA ASP A 24 8.08 -0.09 2.03
C ASP A 24 8.93 -1.33 2.37
N ALA A 25 8.40 -2.23 3.19
CA ALA A 25 9.07 -3.47 3.56
C ALA A 25 8.99 -4.53 2.46
N VAL A 26 8.06 -4.38 1.51
CA VAL A 26 7.81 -5.37 0.45
C VAL A 26 8.61 -5.06 -0.80
N ARG A 27 9.73 -5.76 -0.98
CA ARG A 27 10.66 -5.52 -2.09
C ARG A 27 10.22 -6.20 -3.37
N GLY A 28 10.36 -5.51 -4.50
CA GLY A 28 10.11 -6.08 -5.84
C GLY A 28 8.71 -6.69 -5.95
N ASP A 29 8.66 -7.97 -6.31
CA ASP A 29 7.43 -8.73 -6.52
C ASP A 29 7.07 -9.69 -5.38
N GLN A 30 7.72 -9.57 -4.22
CA GLN A 30 7.42 -10.37 -3.03
C GLN A 30 5.95 -10.30 -2.61
N TYR A 31 5.26 -9.19 -2.94
CA TYR A 31 3.83 -9.04 -2.68
C TYR A 31 2.99 -10.13 -3.34
N LYS A 32 3.39 -10.72 -4.48
CA LYS A 32 2.61 -11.74 -5.20
C LYS A 32 2.27 -12.99 -4.37
N ARG A 33 2.99 -13.24 -3.26
CA ARG A 33 2.74 -14.35 -2.32
C ARG A 33 1.72 -14.03 -1.23
N LEU A 34 1.27 -12.77 -1.13
CA LEU A 34 0.33 -12.31 -0.13
C LEU A 34 -1.12 -12.52 -0.60
N LYS A 35 -2.08 -12.42 0.31
CA LYS A 35 -3.51 -12.43 -0.04
C LYS A 35 -3.84 -11.32 -1.06
N PRO A 36 -4.77 -11.52 -2.01
CA PRO A 36 -5.07 -10.55 -3.05
C PRO A 36 -5.32 -9.11 -2.56
N ALA A 37 -6.03 -8.94 -1.44
CA ALA A 37 -6.29 -7.62 -0.85
C ALA A 37 -5.01 -6.95 -0.29
N VAL A 38 -4.13 -7.73 0.36
CA VAL A 38 -2.82 -7.23 0.82
C VAL A 38 -1.93 -6.85 -0.37
N GLN A 39 -1.98 -7.61 -1.48
CA GLN A 39 -1.29 -7.24 -2.72
C GLN A 39 -1.77 -5.90 -3.27
N ALA A 40 -3.08 -5.68 -3.25
CA ALA A 40 -3.67 -4.42 -3.68
C ALA A 40 -3.20 -3.27 -2.78
N GLY A 41 -3.06 -3.51 -1.46
CA GLY A 41 -2.55 -2.52 -0.52
C GLY A 41 -1.11 -2.12 -0.82
N VAL A 42 -0.23 -3.10 -1.07
CA VAL A 42 1.17 -2.82 -1.45
C VAL A 42 1.26 -2.02 -2.75
N ARG A 43 0.39 -2.30 -3.73
CA ARG A 43 0.32 -1.50 -4.96
C ARG A 43 -0.17 -0.09 -4.66
N LEU A 44 -1.24 0.06 -3.88
CA LEU A 44 -1.80 1.35 -3.48
C LEU A 44 -0.76 2.21 -2.76
N HIS A 45 0.02 1.64 -1.85
CA HIS A 45 1.15 2.32 -1.21
C HIS A 45 2.07 2.98 -2.24
N ARG A 46 2.50 2.21 -3.26
CA ARG A 46 3.43 2.68 -4.29
C ARG A 46 2.82 3.79 -5.14
N GLU A 47 1.53 3.71 -5.44
CA GLU A 47 0.81 4.76 -6.17
C GLU A 47 0.70 6.06 -5.36
N ILE A 48 0.37 5.97 -4.07
CA ILE A 48 0.32 7.12 -3.17
C ILE A 48 1.70 7.76 -3.04
N ASP A 49 2.74 6.96 -2.77
CA ASP A 49 4.10 7.45 -2.64
C ASP A 49 4.59 8.08 -3.96
N ARG A 50 4.23 7.51 -5.12
CA ARG A 50 4.52 8.12 -6.43
C ARG A 50 3.84 9.48 -6.57
N PHE A 51 2.55 9.57 -6.29
CA PHE A 51 1.75 10.79 -6.45
C PHE A 51 2.24 11.94 -5.57
N TYR A 52 2.56 11.68 -4.30
CA TYR A 52 2.96 12.73 -3.36
C TYR A 52 4.46 13.06 -3.39
N ARG A 53 5.32 12.13 -3.82
CA ARG A 53 6.78 12.34 -3.82
C ARG A 53 7.29 13.04 -5.08
N TYR A 54 6.57 12.94 -6.20
CA TYR A 54 6.91 13.59 -7.46
C TYR A 54 5.63 14.14 -8.12
N PRO A 55 5.32 15.45 -7.97
CA PRO A 55 4.22 16.05 -8.70
C PRO A 55 4.45 16.06 -10.21
#